data_AF-A0A9X4M7S1-F1
#
_entry.id   AF-A0A9X4M7S1-F1
#
_cell.length_a   1.000
_cell.length_b   1.000
_cell.length_c   1.000
_cell.angle_alpha   90.00
_cell.angle_beta   90.00
_cell.angle_gamma   90.00
#
_symmetry.space_group_name_H-M   'P 1'
#
loop_
_entity.id
_entity.type
_entity.pdbx_description
1 polymer ?
#
loop_
_entity_poly.entity_id
_entity_poly.type
_entity_poly.pdbx_seq_one_letter_code
_entity_poly.pdbx_strand_id
1 'polypeptide(L)' 'MNEFKKLISLALEELDIAKLLLEREHYRTCLSRSYYSMYYATQALLLSKDLDVSTHKGTIRLFRAC' A
#
# COMPACT_ATOMS: atom_id res chain seq x y z
N MET A 1 0.55 -1.72 -18.90
CA MET A 1 0.53 -2.55 -17.67
C MET A 1 -0.76 -2.22 -16.92
N ASN A 2 -1.57 -3.21 -16.52
CA ASN A 2 -2.84 -2.97 -15.80
C ASN A 2 -2.53 -2.28 -14.44
N GLU A 3 -3.24 -1.20 -14.10
CA GLU A 3 -3.04 -0.42 -12.87
C GLU A 3 -3.08 -1.32 -11.62
N PHE A 4 -3.95 -2.34 -11.60
CA PHE A 4 -3.98 -3.34 -10.54
C PHE A 4 -2.63 -4.03 -10.32
N LYS A 5 -1.97 -4.46 -11.40
CA LYS A 5 -0.65 -5.13 -11.32
C LYS A 5 0.43 -4.18 -10.82
N LYS A 6 0.36 -2.91 -11.23
CA LYS A 6 1.29 -1.87 -10.79
C LYS A 6 1.15 -1.60 -9.29
N LEU A 7 -0.08 -1.47 -8.78
CA LEU A 7 -0.34 -1.27 -7.35
C LEU A 7 0.14 -2.45 -6.50
N ILE A 8 -0.08 -3.69 -6.95
CA ILE A 8 0.42 -4.88 -6.26
C ILE A 8 1.95 -4.93 -6.28
N SER A 9 2.59 -4.59 -7.40
CA SER A 9 4.05 -4.51 -7.49
C SER A 9 4.63 -3.49 -6.49
N LEU A 10 4.05 -2.29 -6.42
CA LEU A 10 4.46 -1.27 -5.46
C LEU A 10 4.25 -1.72 -4.01
N ALA A 11 3.13 -2.39 -3.72
CA ALA A 11 2.84 -2.90 -2.39
C ALA A 11 3.91 -3.91 -1.91
N LEU A 12 4.33 -4.81 -2.81
CA LEU A 12 5.37 -5.80 -2.53
C LEU A 12 6.75 -5.16 -2.38
N GLU A 13 7.09 -4.21 -3.25
CA GLU A 13 8.36 -3.48 -3.18
C GLU A 13 8.50 -2.72 -1.85
N GLU A 14 7.47 -1.98 -1.43
CA GLU A 14 7.46 -1.27 -0.15
C GLU A 14 7.55 -2.22 1.05
N LEU A 15 6.94 -3.42 0.94
CA LEU A 15 7.02 -4.45 1.98
C LEU A 15 8.43 -5.00 2.13
N ASP A 16 9.10 -5.29 1.02
CA ASP A 16 10.46 -5.83 1.04
C ASP A 16 11.46 -4.80 1.56
N ILE A 17 11.28 -3.52 1.20
CA ILE A 17 12.05 -2.42 1.79
C ILE A 17 11.78 -2.30 3.30
N ALA A 18 10.52 -2.42 3.74
CA ALA A 18 10.17 -2.37 5.16
C ALA A 18 10.87 -3.48 5.96
N LYS A 19 10.91 -4.72 5.44
CA LYS A 19 11.63 -5.84 6.07
C LYS A 19 13.13 -5.53 6.21
N LEU A 20 13.77 -5.03 5.16
CA LEU A 20 15.20 -4.67 5.20
C LEU A 20 15.48 -3.57 6.23
N LEU A 21 14.58 -2.59 6.36
CA LEU A 21 14.70 -1.52 7.35
C LEU A 21 14.48 -2.02 8.78
N LEU A 22 13.61 -3.00 8.97
CA LEU A 22 13.38 -3.64 10.25
C LEU A 22 14.64 -4.37 10.73
N GLU A 23 15.26 -5.16 9.85
CA GLU A 23 16.53 -5.86 10.13
C GLU A 23 17.67 -4.91 10.50
N ARG A 24 17.63 -3.68 9.99
CA ARG A 24 18.62 -2.62 10.25
C ARG A 24 18.22 -1.67 11.38
N GLU A 25 17.17 -1.98 12.13
CA GLU A 25 16.66 -1.18 13.26
C GLU A 25 16.26 0.26 12.87
N HIS A 26 15.99 0.51 11.58
CA HIS A 26 15.51 1.80 11.07
C HIS A 26 13.99 1.94 11.23
N TYR A 27 13.51 1.86 12.47
CA TYR A 27 12.09 1.71 12.78
C TYR A 27 11.19 2.82 12.22
N ARG A 28 11.63 4.09 12.32
CA ARG A 28 10.84 5.23 11.81
C ARG A 28 10.57 5.10 10.31
N THR A 29 11.58 4.71 9.54
CA THR A 29 11.45 4.55 8.09
C THR A 29 10.72 3.25 7.76
N CYS A 30 10.96 2.17 8.52
CA CYS A 30 10.23 0.91 8.40
C CYS A 30 8.71 1.14 8.49
N LEU A 31 8.24 1.88 9.49
CA LEU A 31 6.82 2.20 9.67
C LEU A 31 6.22 2.92 8.46
N SER A 32 6.94 3.90 7.90
CA SER A 32 6.50 4.60 6.69
C SER A 32 6.36 3.64 5.50
N ARG A 33 7.31 2.71 5.31
CA ARG A 33 7.28 1.74 4.21
C ARG A 33 6.18 0.70 4.39
N SER A 34 5.98 0.21 5.61
CA SER A 34 4.85 -0.65 5.94
C SER A 34 3.50 0.03 5.64
N TYR A 35 3.37 1.32 5.98
CA TYR A 35 2.16 2.09 5.68
C TYR A 35 1.91 2.21 4.16
N TYR A 36 2.93 2.54 3.37
CA TYR A 36 2.77 2.64 1.91
C TYR A 36 2.49 1.29 1.25
N SER A 37 3.08 0.20 1.74
CA SER A 37 2.73 -1.15 1.31
C SER A 37 1.23 -1.44 1.49
N MET A 38 0.70 -1.18 2.69
CA MET A 38 -0.73 -1.33 2.97
C MET A 38 -1.59 -0.40 2.13
N TYR A 39 -1.15 0.84 1.90
CA TYR A 39 -1.87 1.81 1.08
C TYR A 39 -2.05 1.32 -0.36
N TYR A 40 -0.97 0.89 -1.02
CA TYR A 40 -1.06 0.38 -2.39
C TYR A 40 -1.85 -0.92 -2.50
N ALA A 41 -1.70 -1.83 -1.52
CA ALA A 41 -2.50 -3.05 -1.45
C ALA A 41 -4.01 -2.74 -1.31
N THR A 42 -4.35 -1.74 -0.48
CA THR A 42 -5.74 -1.31 -0.29
C THR A 42 -6.29 -0.64 -1.55
N GLN A 43 -5.50 0.17 -2.25
CA GLN A 43 -5.91 0.73 -3.55
C GLN A 43 -6.16 -0.39 -4.58
N ALA A 44 -5.31 -1.41 -4.65
CA ALA A 44 -5.51 -2.55 -5.55
C ALA A 44 -6.79 -3.32 -5.21
N LEU A 45 -7.07 -3.53 -3.92
CA LEU A 45 -8.30 -4.16 -3.45
C LEU A 45 -9.54 -3.35 -3.85
N LEU A 46 -9.53 -2.04 -3.66
CA LEU A 46 -10.65 -1.18 -4.03
C LEU A 46 -10.85 -1.15 -5.56
N LEU A 47 -9.76 -1.06 -6.32
CA LEU A 47 -9.80 -1.13 -7.78
C LEU A 47 -10.39 -2.46 -8.27
N SER A 48 -10.13 -3.58 -7.58
CA SER A 48 -10.74 -4.88 -7.90
C SER A 48 -12.26 -4.94 -7.72
N LYS A 49 -12.83 -3.95 -7.01
CA LYS A 49 -14.26 -3.72 -6.83
C LYS A 49 -14.79 -2.54 -7.65
N ASP A 50 -14.04 -2.10 -8.67
CA ASP A 50 -14.34 -0.93 -9.50
C ASP A 50 -14.43 0.40 -8.70
N LEU A 51 -13.78 0.47 -7.54
CA LEU A 51 -13.67 1.67 -6.71
C LEU A 51 -12.29 2.31 -6.88
N ASP A 52 -12.21 3.35 -7.72
CA ASP A 52 -10.97 4.09 -7.94
C ASP A 52 -10.72 5.16 -6.87
N VAL A 53 -9.50 5.20 -6.34
CA VAL A 53 -9.09 6.16 -5.31
C VAL A 53 -7.59 6.43 -5.33
N SER A 54 -7.23 7.70 -5.24
CA SER A 54 -5.84 8.17 -5.35
C SER A 54 -5.33 8.94 -4.13
N THR A 55 -6.14 9.10 -3.08
CA THR A 55 -5.78 9.87 -1.88
C THR A 55 -5.79 9.01 -0.61
N HIS A 56 -4.84 9.24 0.30
CA HIS A 56 -4.78 8.56 1.60
C HIS A 56 -6.11 8.60 2.37
N LYS A 57 -6.73 9.79 2.47
CA LYS A 57 -8.02 9.95 3.15
C LYS A 57 -9.15 9.20 2.44
N GLY A 58 -9.15 9.22 1.10
CA GLY A 58 -10.13 8.50 0.30
C GLY A 58 -10.02 6.99 0.47
N THR A 59 -8.80 6.45 0.40
CA THR A 59 -8.54 5.00 0.55
C THR A 59 -9.02 4.50 1.90
N ILE A 60 -8.70 5.21 2.99
CA ILE A 60 -9.19 4.85 4.33
C ILE A 60 -10.71 4.91 4.42
N ARG A 61 -11.34 5.96 3.87
CA ARG A 61 -12.79 6.13 3.89
C ARG A 61 -13.51 5.01 3.15
N LEU A 62 -13.06 4.68 1.94
CA LEU A 62 -13.68 3.65 1.10
C LEU A 62 -13.45 2.25 1.66
N PHE A 63 -12.25 1.97 2.18
CA PHE A 63 -11.95 0.68 2.80
C PHE A 63 -12.84 0.41 4.02
N ARG A 64 -13.15 1.45 4.82
CA ARG A 64 -14.08 1.34 5.96
C ARG A 64 -15.53 1.09 5.54
N ALA A 65 -15.89 1.38 4.30
CA ALA A 65 -17.25 1.23 3.78
C ALA A 65 -17.46 -0.07 2.98
N CYS A 66 -16.39 -0.84 2.75
CA CYS A 66 -16.41 -2.16 2.13
C CYS A 66 -16.63 -3.26 3.16
#